data_AF-A0A3R8JMB4-F1
#
_entry.id   AF-A0A3R8JMB4-F1
#
_cell.length_a   1.000
_cell.length_b   1.000
_cell.length_c   1.000
_cell.angle_alpha   90.00
_cell.angle_beta   90.00
_cell.angle_gamma   90.00
#
_symmetry.space_group_name_H-M   'P 1'
#
loop_
_entity.id
_entity.type
_entity.pdbx_description
1 polymer ?
#
loop_
_entity_poly.entity_id
_entity_poly.type
_entity_poly.pdbx_seq_one_letter_code
_entity_poly.pdbx_strand_id
1 'polypeptide(L)'
;MIINRIGAEFEYEGVTYVIGASIVGTPESEYEGLYGSITEIRDGGDKDTENETPDIYCSFEPPVIPYDVKELEERFSELYQNPKTIDDIILDLVIMAPEMICPLDDLKECRHHPMVFILAEDWAVEGEHGSSSKVYTDFDDAKRLLVQKLEEELENGCIPQWAGYGNFVVHSTADSYECYIDGEHCENHYSLSIIAQKLCASNRFVRELAEIHKASCQLEDFVSQVSDWDEIAKLTDEKYGRMVHDPRFPERLQNALGKNDHYWESYWETVSEVAHELVNEYLEKPDCYKPETDNPYPLCVGNGTKKCRECCLWVDLQPDIE
;
A
#
# COMPACT_ATOMS: atom_id res chain seq x y z
N MET A 1 3.63 8.68 32.66
CA MET A 1 4.96 8.34 32.13
C MET A 1 5.25 9.29 30.99
N ILE A 2 6.53 9.61 30.74
CA ILE A 2 6.95 10.46 29.62
C ILE A 2 7.74 9.60 28.64
N ILE A 3 7.33 9.62 27.37
CA ILE A 3 7.99 8.92 26.26
C ILE A 3 8.44 9.97 25.24
N ASN A 4 9.76 10.17 25.09
CA ASN A 4 10.32 11.20 24.21
C ASN A 4 11.60 10.74 23.47
N ARG A 5 11.90 9.44 23.51
CA ARG A 5 13.02 8.88 22.76
C ARG A 5 12.54 8.57 21.34
N ILE A 6 13.20 9.14 20.32
CA ILE A 6 12.92 8.84 18.90
C ILE A 6 12.90 7.32 18.67
N GLY A 7 11.86 6.85 17.98
CA GLY A 7 11.61 5.43 17.71
C GLY A 7 10.98 4.66 18.88
N ALA A 8 10.70 5.29 20.01
CA ALA A 8 9.91 4.66 21.06
C ALA A 8 8.45 4.54 20.63
N GLU A 9 7.88 3.36 20.83
CA GLU A 9 6.50 3.02 20.48
C GLU A 9 5.59 3.16 21.70
N PHE A 10 4.35 3.55 21.45
CA PHE A 10 3.28 3.65 22.43
C PHE A 10 1.98 3.17 21.78
N GLU A 11 1.36 2.13 22.34
CA GLU A 11 0.11 1.56 21.83
C GLU A 11 -1.07 2.10 22.62
N TYR A 12 -2.07 2.63 21.92
CA TYR A 12 -3.32 3.11 22.51
C TYR A 12 -4.49 2.70 21.62
N GLU A 13 -5.46 1.97 22.18
CA GLU A 13 -6.67 1.49 21.49
C GLU A 13 -6.39 0.79 20.13
N GLY A 14 -5.26 0.07 20.04
CA GLY A 14 -4.86 -0.66 18.82
C GLY A 14 -4.17 0.21 17.76
N VAL A 15 -3.84 1.46 18.08
CA VAL A 15 -3.01 2.34 17.24
C VAL A 15 -1.63 2.49 17.89
N THR A 16 -0.58 2.28 17.10
CA THR A 16 0.81 2.46 17.54
C THR A 16 1.29 3.86 17.15
N TYR A 17 1.64 4.65 18.15
CA TYR A 17 2.28 5.96 18.01
C TYR A 17 3.78 5.82 18.22
N VAL A 18 4.57 6.47 17.37
CA VAL A 18 6.03 6.37 17.43
C VAL A 18 6.64 7.76 17.53
N ILE A 19 7.50 7.99 18.51
CA ILE A 19 8.17 9.30 18.66
C ILE A 19 9.05 9.56 17.44
N GLY A 20 8.85 10.72 16.81
CA GLY A 20 9.49 11.15 15.57
C GLY A 20 8.77 10.70 14.29
N ALA A 21 7.71 9.88 14.38
CA ALA A 21 6.94 9.50 13.21
C ALA A 21 6.05 10.63 12.71
N SER A 22 5.80 10.62 11.40
CA SER A 22 4.93 11.58 10.73
C SER A 22 3.47 11.35 11.11
N ILE A 23 2.74 12.45 11.24
CA ILE A 23 1.31 12.47 11.54
C ILE A 23 0.60 13.45 10.62
N VAL A 24 -0.73 13.33 10.54
CA VAL A 24 -1.61 14.36 10.00
C VAL A 24 -2.71 14.68 11.01
N GLY A 25 -3.07 15.96 11.14
CA GLY A 25 -4.22 16.38 11.94
C GLY A 25 -5.53 15.91 11.31
N THR A 26 -6.45 15.39 12.11
CA THR A 26 -7.75 14.89 11.68
C THR A 26 -8.84 15.97 11.82
N PRO A 27 -10.07 15.76 11.31
CA PRO A 27 -11.19 16.69 11.49
C PRO A 27 -11.60 16.96 12.93
N GLU A 28 -11.16 16.12 13.87
CA GLU A 28 -11.34 16.31 15.31
C GLU A 28 -10.38 17.37 15.90
N SER A 29 -9.51 17.97 15.08
CA SER A 29 -8.55 18.98 15.48
C SER A 29 -8.69 20.30 14.71
N GLU A 30 -8.40 21.40 15.38
CA GLU A 30 -8.18 22.70 14.74
C GLU A 30 -6.99 22.69 13.76
N TYR A 31 -6.08 21.72 13.88
CA TYR A 31 -4.95 21.51 12.98
C TYR A 31 -5.26 20.48 11.88
N GLU A 32 -6.54 20.20 11.60
CA GLU A 32 -6.97 19.32 10.50
C GLU A 32 -6.19 19.62 9.21
N GLY A 33 -5.63 18.56 8.61
CA GLY A 33 -4.91 18.63 7.34
C GLY A 33 -3.44 19.02 7.45
N LEU A 34 -2.96 19.47 8.62
CA LEU A 34 -1.54 19.78 8.81
C LEU A 34 -0.73 18.50 9.05
N TYR A 35 0.44 18.46 8.41
CA TYR A 35 1.41 17.40 8.60
C TYR A 35 2.40 17.79 9.68
N GLY A 36 2.86 16.82 10.45
CA GLY A 36 3.79 17.07 11.55
C GLY A 36 4.48 15.81 12.02
N SER A 37 5.08 15.89 13.20
CA SER A 37 5.70 14.75 13.87
C SER A 37 5.41 14.72 15.36
N ILE A 38 5.37 13.51 15.92
CA ILE A 38 5.21 13.32 17.37
C ILE A 38 6.56 13.60 18.04
N THR A 39 6.57 14.50 19.01
CA THR A 39 7.77 14.87 19.75
C THR A 39 7.84 14.19 21.12
N GLU A 40 6.69 14.02 21.78
CA GLU A 40 6.60 13.44 23.12
C GLU A 40 5.19 12.90 23.39
N ILE A 41 5.08 11.85 24.21
CA ILE A 41 3.79 11.32 24.68
C ILE A 41 3.80 11.26 26.22
N ARG A 42 2.70 11.69 26.84
CA ARG A 42 2.48 11.58 28.28
C ARG A 42 1.14 10.91 28.62
N ASP A 43 1.17 9.86 29.43
CA ASP A 43 0.02 9.00 29.72
C ASP A 43 -0.36 8.90 31.22
N GLY A 44 0.25 9.72 32.08
CA GLY A 44 0.09 9.63 33.53
C GLY A 44 0.03 10.99 34.22
N GLY A 45 0.48 11.08 35.47
CA GLY A 45 0.41 12.33 36.24
C GLY A 45 1.27 13.50 35.73
N ASP A 46 2.10 13.27 34.70
CA ASP A 46 2.93 14.28 34.04
C ASP A 46 2.20 14.98 32.88
N LYS A 47 0.94 14.63 32.63
CA LYS A 47 0.09 15.27 31.63
C LYS A 47 -0.19 16.73 31.97
N ASP A 48 -0.30 17.54 30.93
CA ASP A 48 -0.67 18.95 31.02
C ASP A 48 -2.17 19.15 30.75
N THR A 49 -2.89 18.12 30.29
CA THR A 49 -4.36 18.12 30.20
C THR A 49 -5.02 17.19 31.22
N GLU A 50 -6.26 17.55 31.59
CA GLU A 50 -7.12 16.75 32.48
C GLU A 50 -7.92 15.67 31.73
N ASN A 51 -7.66 15.47 30.43
CA ASN A 51 -8.38 14.47 29.64
C ASN A 51 -8.07 13.05 30.14
N GLU A 52 -8.88 12.05 29.79
CA GLU A 52 -8.55 10.65 30.10
C GLU A 52 -7.52 10.09 29.11
N THR A 53 -7.56 10.55 27.86
CA THR A 53 -6.65 10.16 26.78
C THR A 53 -5.23 10.71 26.97
N PRO A 54 -4.18 10.04 26.46
CA PRO A 54 -2.80 10.51 26.58
C PRO A 54 -2.59 11.86 25.88
N ASP A 55 -1.68 12.67 26.42
CA ASP A 55 -1.25 13.92 25.79
C ASP A 55 -0.15 13.60 24.77
N ILE A 56 -0.43 13.82 23.48
CA ILE A 56 0.51 13.62 22.39
C ILE A 56 1.00 14.97 21.91
N TYR A 57 2.26 15.29 22.21
CA TYR A 57 2.90 16.52 21.77
C TYR A 57 3.36 16.38 20.32
N CYS A 58 2.97 17.33 19.50
CA CYS A 58 3.24 17.36 18.08
C CYS A 58 3.94 18.67 17.68
N SER A 59 4.77 18.62 16.64
CA SER A 59 5.23 19.81 15.92
C SER A 59 4.73 19.70 14.49
N PHE A 60 3.91 20.66 14.08
CA PHE A 60 3.32 20.77 12.74
C PHE A 60 4.19 21.61 11.82
N GLU A 61 4.24 21.21 10.56
CA GLU A 61 4.91 21.96 9.50
C GLU A 61 3.99 23.11 9.05
N PRO A 62 4.54 24.33 8.85
CA PRO A 62 3.76 25.43 8.28
C PRO A 62 3.21 25.05 6.89
N PRO A 63 1.90 25.25 6.63
CA PRO A 63 1.33 24.97 5.31
C PRO A 63 1.99 25.84 4.25
N VAL A 64 2.37 25.21 3.13
CA VAL A 64 3.00 25.90 1.99
C VAL A 64 2.00 26.23 0.87
N ILE A 65 0.84 25.57 0.89
CA ILE A 65 -0.23 25.78 -0.10
C ILE A 65 -1.03 27.01 0.33
N PRO A 66 -1.16 28.06 -0.51
CA PRO A 66 -1.85 29.29 -0.11
C PRO A 66 -3.31 29.10 0.31
N TYR A 67 -3.98 28.06 -0.21
CA TYR A 67 -5.33 27.68 0.21
C TYR A 67 -5.33 27.20 1.66
N ASP A 68 -4.47 26.24 2.00
CA ASP A 68 -4.34 25.68 3.36
C ASP A 68 -3.93 26.75 4.38
N VAL A 69 -3.03 27.66 4.01
CA VAL A 69 -2.66 28.81 4.86
C VAL A 69 -3.89 29.64 5.20
N LYS A 70 -4.67 30.01 4.19
CA LYS A 70 -5.86 30.83 4.36
C LYS A 70 -6.93 30.11 5.19
N GLU A 71 -7.15 28.83 4.94
CA GLU A 71 -8.12 28.03 5.68
C GLU A 71 -7.75 27.95 7.17
N LEU A 72 -6.47 27.71 7.46
CA LEU A 72 -5.96 27.67 8.83
C LEU A 72 -6.09 29.04 9.53
N GLU A 73 -5.72 30.13 8.85
CA GLU A 73 -5.87 31.49 9.36
C GLU A 73 -7.34 31.84 9.65
N GLU A 74 -8.27 31.47 8.76
CA GLU A 74 -9.70 31.68 8.95
C GLU A 74 -10.23 30.89 10.16
N ARG A 75 -9.87 29.61 10.26
CA ARG A 75 -10.27 28.73 11.37
C ARG A 75 -9.80 29.27 12.72
N PHE A 76 -8.51 29.62 12.83
CA PHE A 76 -7.96 30.20 14.05
C PHE A 76 -8.49 31.62 14.33
N SER A 77 -8.76 32.42 13.30
CA SER A 77 -9.36 33.74 13.47
C SER A 77 -10.78 33.64 14.06
N GLU A 78 -11.55 32.65 13.61
CA GLU A 78 -12.88 32.36 14.15
C GLU A 78 -12.79 31.82 15.57
N LEU A 79 -11.91 30.85 15.84
CA LEU A 79 -11.73 30.27 17.17
C LEU A 79 -11.39 31.33 18.23
N TYR A 80 -10.49 32.25 17.90
CA TYR A 80 -10.06 33.33 18.80
C TYR A 80 -10.87 34.62 18.67
N GLN A 81 -11.86 34.67 17.75
CA GLN A 81 -12.69 35.85 17.46
C GLN A 81 -11.87 37.12 17.18
N ASN A 82 -10.69 36.96 16.55
CA ASN A 82 -9.78 38.03 16.20
C ASN A 82 -8.91 37.59 15.02
N PRO A 83 -8.62 38.45 14.02
CA PRO A 83 -7.76 38.09 12.90
C PRO A 83 -6.43 37.48 13.33
N LYS A 84 -6.12 36.30 12.79
CA LYS A 84 -4.89 35.54 12.95
C LYS A 84 -4.22 35.37 11.61
N THR A 85 -2.91 35.53 11.61
CA THR A 85 -2.03 35.17 10.51
C THR A 85 -1.27 33.89 10.86
N ILE A 86 -0.64 33.26 9.88
CA ILE A 86 0.16 32.04 10.13
C ILE A 86 1.24 32.24 11.21
N ASP A 87 1.81 33.45 11.29
CA ASP A 87 2.82 33.81 12.30
C ASP A 87 2.24 33.92 13.72
N ASP A 88 0.91 34.04 13.84
CA ASP A 88 0.21 34.09 15.13
C ASP A 88 -0.19 32.69 15.65
N ILE A 89 -0.01 31.64 14.85
CA ILE A 89 -0.45 30.27 15.15
C ILE A 89 0.73 29.45 15.66
N ILE A 90 0.56 28.80 16.81
CA ILE A 90 1.60 27.96 17.41
C ILE A 90 1.54 26.60 16.74
N LEU A 91 2.61 26.21 16.05
CA LEU A 91 2.72 24.91 15.40
C LEU A 91 3.61 23.93 16.17
N ASP A 92 4.40 24.43 17.12
CA ASP A 92 5.33 23.63 17.92
C ASP A 92 4.74 23.23 19.27
N LEU A 93 5.02 21.99 19.70
CA LEU A 93 4.61 21.42 20.99
C LEU A 93 3.10 21.51 21.25
N VAL A 94 2.30 21.35 20.18
CA VAL A 94 0.85 21.31 20.25
C VAL A 94 0.42 19.99 20.89
N ILE A 95 -0.43 20.07 21.92
CA ILE A 95 -0.97 18.89 22.59
C ILE A 95 -2.19 18.39 21.84
N MET A 96 -2.15 17.13 21.43
CA MET A 96 -3.21 16.45 20.69
C MET A 96 -3.68 15.22 21.47
N ALA A 97 -4.96 14.88 21.34
CA ALA A 97 -5.47 13.58 21.76
C ALA A 97 -5.31 12.56 20.62
N PRO A 98 -5.33 11.24 20.91
CA PRO A 98 -5.22 10.18 19.92
C PRO A 98 -6.13 10.36 18.70
N GLU A 99 -7.38 10.76 18.92
CA GLU A 99 -8.40 10.96 17.89
C GLU A 99 -8.18 12.21 17.02
N MET A 100 -7.35 13.16 17.46
CA MET A 100 -7.06 14.41 16.76
C MET A 100 -5.94 14.27 15.72
N ILE A 101 -5.24 13.14 15.70
CA ILE A 101 -4.11 12.87 14.82
C ILE A 101 -4.18 11.46 14.25
N CYS A 102 -3.71 11.31 13.02
CA CYS A 102 -3.55 10.02 12.39
C CYS A 102 -2.06 9.78 12.10
N PRO A 103 -1.44 8.77 12.72
CA PRO A 103 -0.09 8.33 12.37
C PRO A 103 -0.01 7.93 10.90
N LEU A 104 1.05 8.37 10.24
CA LEU A 104 1.32 8.03 8.85
C LEU A 104 2.36 6.91 8.80
N ASP A 105 2.07 5.88 8.00
CA ASP A 105 3.01 4.78 7.73
C ASP A 105 4.32 5.33 7.15
N ASP A 106 5.47 4.83 7.63
CA ASP A 106 6.76 5.11 6.99
C ASP A 106 6.73 4.67 5.53
N LEU A 107 6.91 5.64 4.64
CA LEU A 107 6.92 5.45 3.18
C LEU A 107 8.06 4.52 2.71
N LYS A 108 9.11 4.32 3.52
CA LYS A 108 10.29 3.51 3.17
C LYS A 108 10.20 2.08 3.69
N GLU A 109 9.59 1.86 4.86
CA GLU A 109 9.59 0.56 5.54
C GLU A 109 8.28 -0.22 5.35
N CYS A 110 7.14 0.46 5.20
CA CYS A 110 5.81 -0.14 5.29
C CYS A 110 5.06 -0.22 3.94
N ARG A 111 5.78 -0.25 2.82
CA ARG A 111 5.16 -0.17 1.48
C ARG A 111 5.43 -1.41 0.64
N HIS A 112 4.34 -2.06 0.24
CA HIS A 112 4.40 -3.07 -0.81
C HIS A 112 4.56 -2.38 -2.16
N HIS A 113 5.29 -3.01 -3.08
CA HIS A 113 5.60 -2.44 -4.38
C HIS A 113 5.09 -3.34 -5.54
N PRO A 114 3.78 -3.66 -5.59
CA PRO A 114 3.23 -4.42 -6.70
C PRO A 114 3.44 -3.68 -8.02
N MET A 115 3.65 -4.45 -9.09
CA MET A 115 3.73 -3.89 -10.43
C MET A 115 2.33 -3.51 -10.92
N VAL A 116 2.20 -2.32 -11.50
CA VAL A 116 1.03 -1.88 -12.25
C VAL A 116 1.48 -1.39 -13.63
N PHE A 117 0.55 -1.33 -14.57
CA PHE A 117 0.77 -0.93 -15.95
C PHE A 117 -0.09 0.28 -16.27
N ILE A 118 0.53 1.38 -16.64
CA ILE A 118 -0.16 2.62 -16.99
C ILE A 118 -0.23 2.71 -18.51
N LEU A 119 -1.44 2.65 -19.06
CA LEU A 119 -1.68 3.00 -20.45
C LEU A 119 -1.80 4.52 -20.55
N ALA A 120 -0.75 5.17 -21.06
CA ALA A 120 -0.70 6.59 -21.31
C ALA A 120 -1.00 6.88 -22.79
N GLU A 121 -1.84 7.88 -23.01
CA GLU A 121 -2.19 8.42 -24.32
C GLU A 121 -1.91 9.91 -24.32
N ASP A 122 -1.23 10.39 -25.36
CA ASP A 122 -0.93 11.81 -25.57
C ASP A 122 -1.08 12.12 -27.06
N TRP A 123 -1.78 13.21 -27.36
CA TRP A 123 -2.05 13.60 -28.74
C TRP A 123 -2.10 15.11 -28.91
N ALA A 124 -1.74 15.55 -30.12
CA ALA A 124 -2.02 16.88 -30.61
C ALA A 124 -2.51 16.81 -32.06
N VAL A 125 -3.54 17.59 -32.40
CA VAL A 125 -4.08 17.73 -33.75
C VAL A 125 -4.36 19.20 -34.00
N GLU A 126 -3.68 19.79 -35.00
CA GLU A 126 -3.81 21.22 -35.34
C GLU A 126 -3.64 22.17 -34.14
N GLY A 127 -2.78 21.78 -33.18
CA GLY A 127 -2.48 22.57 -31.98
C GLY A 127 -3.47 22.39 -30.81
N GLU A 128 -4.60 21.69 -31.01
CA GLU A 128 -5.36 21.14 -29.88
C GLU A 128 -4.62 19.93 -29.33
N HIS A 129 -4.61 19.76 -28.01
CA HIS A 129 -3.87 18.68 -27.37
C HIS A 129 -4.66 18.05 -26.22
N GLY A 130 -4.37 16.79 -25.94
CA GLY A 130 -4.99 16.05 -24.84
C GLY A 130 -4.09 14.92 -24.38
N SER A 131 -4.16 14.62 -23.09
CA SER A 131 -3.52 13.46 -22.50
C SER A 131 -4.48 12.71 -21.59
N SER A 132 -4.32 11.39 -21.54
CA SER A 132 -5.06 10.55 -20.61
C SER A 132 -4.18 9.41 -20.11
N SER A 133 -4.50 8.89 -18.93
CA SER A 133 -3.84 7.70 -18.40
C SER A 133 -4.83 6.79 -17.69
N LYS A 134 -4.64 5.48 -17.83
CA LYS A 134 -5.41 4.45 -17.11
C LYS A 134 -4.46 3.44 -16.50
N VAL A 135 -4.75 3.02 -15.27
CA VAL A 135 -3.94 2.07 -14.52
C VAL A 135 -4.57 0.68 -14.60
N TYR A 136 -3.74 -0.32 -14.85
CA TYR A 136 -4.10 -1.75 -14.90
C TYR A 136 -3.17 -2.53 -13.97
N THR A 137 -3.69 -3.59 -13.35
CA THR A 137 -2.90 -4.52 -12.53
C THR A 137 -2.37 -5.71 -13.32
N ASP A 138 -2.87 -5.89 -14.55
CA ASP A 138 -2.46 -6.94 -15.49
C ASP A 138 -1.96 -6.32 -16.80
N PHE A 139 -0.88 -6.89 -17.34
CA PHE A 139 -0.25 -6.38 -18.55
C PHE A 139 -1.09 -6.66 -19.80
N ASP A 140 -1.69 -7.84 -19.90
CA ASP A 140 -2.45 -8.25 -21.07
C ASP A 140 -3.75 -7.43 -21.18
N ASP A 141 -4.35 -7.06 -20.05
CA ASP A 141 -5.47 -6.10 -20.03
C ASP A 141 -5.07 -4.72 -20.57
N ALA A 142 -3.93 -4.17 -20.12
CA ALA A 142 -3.40 -2.92 -20.64
C ALA A 142 -3.09 -3.02 -22.14
N LYS A 143 -2.47 -4.13 -22.56
CA LYS A 143 -2.09 -4.38 -23.95
C LYS A 143 -3.29 -4.52 -24.86
N ARG A 144 -4.32 -5.23 -24.42
CA ARG A 144 -5.59 -5.35 -25.13
C ARG A 144 -6.22 -3.98 -25.38
N LEU A 145 -6.25 -3.12 -24.37
CA LEU A 145 -6.82 -1.78 -24.49
C LEU A 145 -5.97 -0.85 -25.35
N LEU A 146 -4.64 -0.96 -25.30
CA LEU A 146 -3.75 -0.25 -26.22
C LEU A 146 -4.07 -0.61 -27.67
N VAL A 147 -4.18 -1.91 -27.98
CA VAL A 147 -4.47 -2.38 -29.34
C VAL A 147 -5.83 -1.87 -29.81
N GLN A 148 -6.87 -1.99 -28.97
CA GLN A 148 -8.21 -1.49 -29.31
C GLN A 148 -8.24 0.01 -29.58
N LYS A 149 -7.54 0.82 -28.77
CA LYS A 149 -7.45 2.27 -28.99
C LYS A 149 -6.71 2.60 -30.27
N LEU A 150 -5.60 1.92 -30.54
CA LEU A 150 -4.82 2.14 -31.74
C LEU A 150 -5.60 1.75 -33.00
N GLU A 151 -6.34 0.63 -32.98
CA GLU A 151 -7.22 0.22 -34.08
C GLU A 151 -8.26 1.31 -34.38
N GLU A 152 -8.94 1.82 -33.36
CA GLU A 152 -9.92 2.90 -33.52
C GLU A 152 -9.30 4.17 -34.11
N GLU A 153 -8.11 4.58 -33.64
CA GLU A 153 -7.43 5.77 -34.17
C GLU A 153 -6.91 5.61 -35.59
N LEU A 154 -6.50 4.38 -35.97
CA LEU A 154 -6.10 4.06 -37.33
C LEU A 154 -7.29 3.99 -38.31
N GLU A 155 -8.50 3.70 -37.83
CA GLU A 155 -9.69 3.62 -38.67
C GLU A 155 -10.46 4.94 -38.74
N ASN A 156 -10.71 5.55 -37.59
CA ASN A 156 -11.64 6.68 -37.43
C ASN A 156 -10.97 7.94 -36.87
N GLY A 157 -9.68 7.87 -36.51
CA GLY A 157 -8.94 8.93 -35.84
C GLY A 157 -8.27 9.96 -36.76
N CYS A 158 -7.26 10.63 -36.21
CA CYS A 158 -6.49 11.66 -36.91
C CYS A 158 -5.39 11.09 -37.83
N ILE A 159 -4.86 9.91 -37.49
CA ILE A 159 -3.71 9.27 -38.16
C ILE A 159 -3.92 9.10 -39.69
N PRO A 160 -5.10 8.67 -40.19
CA PRO A 160 -5.34 8.51 -41.63
C PRO A 160 -5.16 9.81 -42.43
N GLN A 161 -5.40 10.96 -41.80
CA GLN A 161 -5.24 12.27 -42.43
C GLN A 161 -3.75 12.60 -42.64
N TRP A 162 -2.88 12.07 -41.77
CA TRP A 162 -1.44 12.31 -41.82
C TRP A 162 -0.69 11.35 -42.74
N ALA A 163 -1.25 10.17 -43.00
CA ALA A 163 -0.60 9.11 -43.79
C ALA A 163 -0.18 9.54 -45.22
N GLY A 164 -0.79 10.60 -45.76
CA GLY A 164 -0.44 11.16 -47.07
C GLY A 164 0.72 12.17 -47.06
N TYR A 165 1.16 12.64 -45.90
CA TYR A 165 2.22 13.64 -45.80
C TYR A 165 3.61 13.01 -45.93
N GLY A 166 4.48 13.64 -46.73
CA GLY A 166 5.83 13.13 -46.99
C GLY A 166 6.78 13.18 -45.78
N ASN A 167 6.40 13.92 -44.74
CA ASN A 167 7.10 14.07 -43.46
C ASN A 167 6.38 13.36 -42.30
N PHE A 168 5.44 12.46 -42.60
CA PHE A 168 4.81 11.61 -41.59
C PHE A 168 5.78 10.54 -41.08
N VAL A 169 5.92 10.44 -39.76
CA VAL A 169 6.83 9.51 -39.09
C VAL A 169 6.05 8.60 -38.15
N VAL A 170 6.45 7.33 -38.09
CA VAL A 170 5.90 6.32 -37.17
C VAL A 170 7.04 5.63 -36.43
N HIS A 171 6.89 5.52 -35.12
CA HIS A 171 7.74 4.73 -34.24
C HIS A 171 6.88 3.78 -33.40
N SER A 172 7.36 2.56 -33.20
CA SER A 172 6.66 1.59 -32.36
C SER A 172 7.62 0.64 -31.68
N THR A 173 7.16 0.12 -30.54
CA THR A 173 7.83 -0.93 -29.78
C THR A 173 6.83 -2.04 -29.44
N ALA A 174 7.23 -3.01 -28.64
CA ALA A 174 6.29 -4.01 -28.10
C ALA A 174 5.17 -3.35 -27.28
N ASP A 175 5.43 -2.20 -26.65
CA ASP A 175 4.58 -1.62 -25.61
C ASP A 175 4.14 -0.19 -25.93
N SER A 176 4.51 0.33 -27.11
CA SER A 176 4.18 1.69 -27.51
C SER A 176 3.98 1.86 -29.02
N TYR A 177 3.25 2.89 -29.37
CA TYR A 177 3.05 3.40 -30.71
C TYR A 177 3.10 4.93 -30.66
N GLU A 178 3.82 5.55 -31.59
CA GLU A 178 3.87 6.99 -31.76
C GLU A 178 3.88 7.32 -33.25
N CYS A 179 3.11 8.31 -33.66
CA CYS A 179 3.23 8.91 -34.98
C CYS A 179 3.11 10.43 -34.90
N TYR A 180 3.72 11.13 -35.85
CA TYR A 180 3.72 12.60 -35.89
C TYR A 180 4.10 13.12 -37.28
N ILE A 181 3.91 14.42 -37.47
CA ILE A 181 4.41 15.16 -38.64
C ILE A 181 5.76 15.80 -38.28
N ASP A 182 6.83 15.44 -38.98
CA ASP A 182 8.17 15.97 -38.71
C ASP A 182 8.23 17.49 -38.93
N GLY A 183 8.71 18.20 -37.91
CA GLY A 183 8.68 19.66 -37.80
C GLY A 183 7.45 20.24 -37.09
N GLU A 184 6.42 19.43 -36.80
CA GLU A 184 5.13 19.87 -36.24
C GLU A 184 4.70 19.04 -35.01
N HIS A 185 5.63 18.39 -34.30
CA HIS A 185 5.29 17.45 -33.21
C HIS A 185 4.36 18.05 -32.14
N CYS A 186 4.57 19.31 -31.74
CA CYS A 186 3.70 19.97 -30.75
C CYS A 186 2.28 20.23 -31.26
N GLU A 187 2.07 20.24 -32.59
CA GLU A 187 0.78 20.52 -33.23
C GLU A 187 0.10 19.25 -33.74
N ASN A 188 0.89 18.24 -34.13
CA ASN A 188 0.44 17.04 -34.83
C ASN A 188 1.26 15.82 -34.37
N HIS A 189 0.78 15.13 -33.33
CA HIS A 189 1.29 13.83 -32.89
C HIS A 189 0.18 12.98 -32.27
N TYR A 190 0.40 11.67 -32.25
CA TYR A 190 -0.41 10.72 -31.49
C TYR A 190 0.50 9.67 -30.88
N SER A 191 0.34 9.40 -29.59
CA SER A 191 1.13 8.41 -28.87
C SER A 191 0.30 7.59 -27.90
N LEU A 192 0.62 6.30 -27.84
CA LEU A 192 0.15 5.34 -26.86
C LEU A 192 1.35 4.60 -26.28
N SER A 193 1.41 4.44 -24.97
CA SER A 193 2.46 3.66 -24.33
C SER A 193 1.98 2.95 -23.07
N ILE A 194 2.51 1.76 -22.81
CA ILE A 194 2.35 1.06 -21.54
C ILE A 194 3.61 1.30 -20.71
N ILE A 195 3.43 1.86 -19.52
CA ILE A 195 4.49 2.16 -18.57
C ILE A 195 4.35 1.21 -17.39
N ALA A 196 5.32 0.31 -17.21
CA ALA A 196 5.40 -0.53 -16.02
C ALA A 196 5.91 0.29 -14.83
N GLN A 197 5.12 0.36 -13.76
CA GLN A 197 5.44 1.14 -12.57
C GLN A 197 5.20 0.32 -11.30
N LYS A 198 6.10 0.45 -10.33
CA LYS A 198 5.87 -0.09 -8.98
C LYS A 198 4.98 0.88 -8.20
N LEU A 199 3.77 0.44 -7.83
CA LEU A 199 2.86 1.22 -7.00
C LEU A 199 3.32 1.17 -5.54
N CYS A 200 3.46 2.31 -4.88
CA CYS A 200 3.74 2.38 -3.44
C CYS A 200 2.44 2.13 -2.64
N ALA A 201 2.16 0.87 -2.34
CA ALA A 201 0.91 0.45 -1.71
C ALA A 201 1.01 0.50 -0.18
N SER A 202 0.06 1.18 0.48
CA SER A 202 -0.06 1.18 1.95
C SER A 202 -0.52 -0.19 2.47
N ASN A 203 -0.21 -0.48 3.74
CA ASN A 203 -0.77 -1.66 4.42
C ASN A 203 -2.30 -1.64 4.43
N ARG A 204 -2.91 -0.45 4.56
CA ARG A 204 -4.37 -0.28 4.43
C ARG A 204 -4.87 -0.77 3.08
N PHE A 205 -4.28 -0.31 1.98
CA PHE A 205 -4.69 -0.71 0.63
C PHE A 205 -4.54 -2.23 0.42
N VAL A 206 -3.43 -2.81 0.90
CA VAL A 206 -3.20 -4.27 0.79
C VAL A 206 -4.22 -5.04 1.61
N ARG A 207 -4.57 -4.59 2.82
CA ARG A 207 -5.62 -5.20 3.63
C ARG A 207 -6.98 -5.13 2.96
N GLU A 208 -7.35 -3.99 2.40
CA GLU A 208 -8.61 -3.82 1.66
C GLU A 208 -8.71 -4.84 0.50
N LEU A 209 -7.63 -5.02 -0.28
CA LEU A 209 -7.59 -6.03 -1.34
C LEU A 209 -7.70 -7.47 -0.80
N ALA A 210 -6.99 -7.77 0.30
CA ALA A 210 -7.02 -9.08 0.93
C ALA A 210 -8.43 -9.41 1.47
N GLU A 211 -9.13 -8.43 2.04
CA GLU A 211 -10.50 -8.56 2.53
C GLU A 211 -11.49 -8.81 1.39
N ILE A 212 -11.36 -8.09 0.28
CA ILE A 212 -12.17 -8.33 -0.93
C ILE A 212 -11.96 -9.75 -1.45
N HIS A 213 -10.71 -10.18 -1.60
CA HIS A 213 -10.40 -11.52 -2.09
C HIS A 213 -10.93 -12.61 -1.13
N LYS A 214 -10.68 -12.45 0.18
CA LYS A 214 -11.17 -13.36 1.21
C LYS A 214 -12.69 -13.48 1.20
N ALA A 215 -13.41 -12.36 1.08
CA ALA A 215 -14.86 -12.34 1.00
C ALA A 215 -15.38 -13.12 -0.22
N SER A 216 -14.70 -13.01 -1.37
CA SER A 216 -15.01 -13.79 -2.57
C SER A 216 -14.87 -15.29 -2.31
N CYS A 217 -13.73 -15.73 -1.75
CA CYS A 217 -13.50 -17.15 -1.44
C CYS A 217 -14.54 -17.69 -0.45
N GLN A 218 -14.88 -16.92 0.57
CA GLN A 218 -15.90 -17.32 1.54
C GLN A 218 -17.29 -17.48 0.91
N LEU A 219 -17.64 -16.64 -0.08
CA LEU A 219 -18.87 -16.80 -0.84
C LEU A 219 -18.84 -18.06 -1.73
N GLU A 220 -17.71 -18.37 -2.35
CA GLU A 220 -17.52 -19.62 -3.11
C GLU A 220 -17.68 -20.85 -2.20
N ASP A 221 -17.03 -20.86 -1.04
CA ASP A 221 -17.15 -21.91 -0.03
C ASP A 221 -18.60 -22.07 0.44
N PHE A 222 -19.29 -20.96 0.68
CA PHE A 222 -20.71 -20.97 1.04
C PHE A 222 -21.56 -21.63 -0.04
N VAL A 223 -21.41 -21.19 -1.29
CA VAL A 223 -22.15 -21.75 -2.43
C VAL A 223 -21.89 -23.24 -2.56
N SER A 224 -20.63 -23.66 -2.46
CA SER A 224 -20.24 -25.07 -2.52
C SER A 224 -20.80 -25.88 -1.34
N GLN A 225 -20.85 -25.30 -0.13
CA GLN A 225 -21.31 -26.01 1.06
C GLN A 225 -22.83 -26.20 1.06
N VAL A 226 -23.60 -25.23 0.54
CA VAL A 226 -25.06 -25.27 0.56
C VAL A 226 -25.67 -25.89 -0.70
N SER A 227 -24.89 -26.17 -1.75
CA SER A 227 -25.41 -26.67 -3.03
C SER A 227 -26.28 -27.93 -2.88
N ASP A 228 -25.94 -28.77 -1.91
CA ASP A 228 -26.57 -30.07 -1.70
C ASP A 228 -27.64 -30.06 -0.59
N TRP A 229 -27.98 -28.89 -0.04
CA TRP A 229 -28.96 -28.79 1.03
C TRP A 229 -30.39 -28.85 0.48
N ASP A 230 -31.24 -29.70 1.07
CA ASP A 230 -32.65 -29.85 0.69
C ASP A 230 -33.44 -28.54 0.82
N GLU A 231 -33.01 -27.62 1.68
CA GLU A 231 -33.59 -26.29 1.85
C GLU A 231 -33.41 -25.40 0.63
N ILE A 232 -32.33 -25.57 -0.14
CA ILE A 232 -32.08 -24.77 -1.35
C ILE A 232 -33.10 -25.06 -2.43
N ALA A 233 -33.56 -26.32 -2.56
CA ALA A 233 -34.61 -26.71 -3.50
C ALA A 233 -35.96 -26.00 -3.26
N LYS A 234 -36.14 -25.35 -2.10
CA LYS A 234 -37.33 -24.57 -1.74
C LYS A 234 -37.23 -23.10 -2.19
N LEU A 235 -36.07 -22.65 -2.66
CA LEU A 235 -35.86 -21.28 -3.13
C LEU A 235 -36.21 -21.15 -4.61
N THR A 236 -36.68 -19.96 -5.00
CA THR A 236 -36.76 -19.58 -6.42
C THR A 236 -35.39 -19.15 -6.91
N ASP A 237 -35.13 -19.23 -8.21
CA ASP A 237 -33.86 -18.79 -8.82
C ASP A 237 -33.48 -17.36 -8.42
N GLU A 238 -34.46 -16.44 -8.36
CA GLU A 238 -34.24 -15.06 -7.92
C GLU A 238 -33.84 -14.95 -6.43
N LYS A 239 -34.40 -15.80 -5.56
CA LYS A 239 -34.02 -15.83 -4.14
C LYS A 239 -32.66 -16.49 -3.95
N TYR A 240 -32.39 -17.55 -4.68
CA TYR A 240 -31.09 -18.21 -4.70
C TYR A 240 -30.00 -17.23 -5.19
N GLY A 241 -30.24 -16.56 -6.32
CA GLY A 241 -29.33 -15.55 -6.86
C GLY A 241 -29.01 -14.42 -5.87
N ARG A 242 -30.01 -13.92 -5.13
CA ARG A 242 -29.78 -12.93 -4.07
C ARG A 242 -29.00 -13.48 -2.87
N MET A 243 -29.21 -14.74 -2.52
CA MET A 243 -28.53 -15.38 -1.39
C MET A 243 -27.04 -15.62 -1.67
N VAL A 244 -26.69 -16.13 -2.85
CA VAL A 244 -25.30 -16.44 -3.22
C VAL A 244 -24.44 -15.19 -3.46
N HIS A 245 -25.06 -14.01 -3.58
CA HIS A 245 -24.40 -12.72 -3.67
C HIS A 245 -24.69 -11.83 -2.43
N ASP A 246 -25.15 -12.39 -1.31
CA ASP A 246 -25.46 -11.60 -0.12
C ASP A 246 -24.16 -11.10 0.54
N PRO A 247 -23.85 -9.79 0.49
CA PRO A 247 -22.58 -9.26 0.98
C PRO A 247 -22.43 -9.37 2.50
N ARG A 248 -23.50 -9.74 3.22
CA ARG A 248 -23.48 -9.91 4.67
C ARG A 248 -22.92 -11.27 5.10
N PHE A 249 -22.78 -12.23 4.19
CA PHE A 249 -22.29 -13.56 4.55
C PHE A 249 -20.83 -13.54 5.05
N PRO A 250 -19.86 -12.92 4.36
CA PRO A 250 -18.47 -12.84 4.82
C PRO A 250 -18.33 -12.30 6.24
N GLU A 251 -19.01 -11.18 6.54
CA GLU A 251 -19.01 -10.58 7.88
C GLU A 251 -19.62 -11.51 8.94
N ARG A 252 -20.75 -12.16 8.61
CA ARG A 252 -21.40 -13.12 9.51
C ARG A 252 -20.52 -14.34 9.79
N LEU A 253 -19.86 -14.87 8.77
CA LEU A 253 -18.93 -15.99 8.92
C LEU A 253 -17.73 -15.59 9.78
N GLN A 254 -17.12 -14.43 9.51
CA GLN A 254 -16.00 -13.93 10.30
C GLN A 254 -16.37 -13.73 11.77
N ASN A 255 -17.56 -13.19 12.05
CA ASN A 255 -18.08 -13.03 13.41
C ASN A 255 -18.31 -14.38 14.11
N ALA A 256 -18.77 -15.40 13.39
CA ALA A 256 -18.95 -16.74 13.92
C ALA A 256 -17.60 -17.43 14.22
N LEU A 257 -16.63 -17.33 13.30
CA LEU A 257 -15.28 -17.87 13.46
C LEU A 257 -14.52 -17.17 14.59
N GLY A 258 -14.68 -15.84 14.74
CA GLY A 258 -14.07 -15.08 15.82
C GLY A 258 -14.51 -15.52 17.23
N LYS A 259 -15.62 -16.24 17.34
CA LYS A 259 -16.16 -16.78 18.61
C LYS A 259 -16.03 -18.31 18.70
N ASN A 260 -15.32 -18.93 17.76
CA ASN A 260 -15.14 -20.37 17.70
C ASN A 260 -13.82 -20.75 18.37
N ASP A 261 -13.88 -21.05 19.67
CA ASP A 261 -12.69 -21.39 20.46
C ASP A 261 -11.95 -22.59 19.88
N HIS A 262 -12.67 -23.65 19.46
CA HIS A 262 -12.07 -24.85 18.88
C HIS A 262 -11.29 -24.58 17.60
N TYR A 263 -11.78 -23.66 16.75
CA TYR A 263 -11.06 -23.26 15.54
C TYR A 263 -9.73 -22.60 15.90
N TRP A 264 -9.73 -21.67 16.85
CA TRP A 264 -8.51 -20.96 17.26
C TRP A 264 -7.53 -21.84 18.03
N GLU A 265 -8.03 -22.74 18.89
CA GLU A 265 -7.22 -23.76 19.56
C GLU A 265 -6.47 -24.61 18.53
N SER A 266 -7.20 -25.16 17.54
CA SER A 266 -6.61 -25.98 16.48
C SER A 266 -5.60 -25.21 15.63
N TYR A 267 -5.89 -23.94 15.34
CA TYR A 267 -4.98 -23.05 14.61
C TYR A 267 -3.65 -22.86 15.36
N TRP A 268 -3.72 -22.47 16.64
CA TRP A 268 -2.52 -22.21 17.45
C TRP A 268 -1.73 -23.47 17.78
N GLU A 269 -2.41 -24.61 17.94
CA GLU A 269 -1.76 -25.92 18.05
C GLU A 269 -0.94 -26.21 16.79
N THR A 270 -1.55 -26.08 15.62
CA THR A 270 -0.87 -26.27 14.32
C THR A 270 0.31 -25.31 14.14
N VAL A 271 0.14 -24.03 14.48
CA VAL A 271 1.23 -23.04 14.46
C VAL A 271 2.37 -23.47 15.36
N SER A 272 2.06 -23.98 16.55
CA SER A 272 3.07 -24.41 17.52
C SER A 272 3.86 -25.62 17.01
N GLU A 273 3.19 -26.60 16.40
CA GLU A 273 3.84 -27.77 15.80
C GLU A 273 4.81 -27.36 14.69
N VAL A 274 4.35 -26.57 13.72
CA VAL A 274 5.17 -26.08 12.62
C VAL A 274 6.31 -25.19 13.11
N ALA A 275 6.06 -24.35 14.12
CA ALA A 275 7.08 -23.48 14.71
C ALA A 275 8.19 -24.29 15.39
N HIS A 276 7.88 -25.40 16.08
CA HIS A 276 8.91 -26.26 16.68
C HIS A 276 9.83 -26.86 15.62
N GLU A 277 9.27 -27.35 14.51
CA GLU A 277 10.05 -27.88 13.40
C GLU A 277 10.98 -26.80 12.81
N LEU A 278 10.43 -25.62 12.53
CA LEU A 278 11.17 -24.51 11.94
C LEU A 278 12.26 -23.97 12.87
N VAL A 279 11.96 -23.79 14.16
CA VAL A 279 12.94 -23.33 15.15
C VAL A 279 14.09 -24.33 15.29
N ASN A 280 13.78 -25.64 15.35
CA ASN A 280 14.82 -26.67 15.41
C ASN A 280 15.71 -26.65 14.17
N GLU A 281 15.14 -26.49 12.97
CA GLU A 281 15.92 -26.35 11.74
C GLU A 281 16.89 -25.15 11.81
N TYR A 282 16.46 -24.01 12.34
CA TYR A 282 17.32 -22.84 12.51
C TYR A 282 18.35 -22.99 13.64
N LEU A 283 18.05 -23.75 14.70
CA LEU A 283 19.00 -24.06 15.77
C LEU A 283 20.10 -25.03 15.31
N GLU A 284 19.78 -25.95 14.40
CA GLU A 284 20.75 -26.88 13.83
C GLU A 284 21.63 -26.22 12.74
N LYS A 285 21.13 -25.15 12.09
CA LYS A 285 21.92 -24.36 11.15
C LYS A 285 22.89 -23.44 11.90
N PRO A 286 24.19 -23.45 11.56
CA PRO A 286 25.11 -22.48 12.13
C PRO A 286 24.73 -21.05 11.70
N ASP A 287 24.96 -20.07 12.59
CA ASP A 287 24.72 -18.62 12.39
C ASP A 287 25.34 -18.03 11.10
N CYS A 288 26.13 -18.82 10.37
CA CYS A 288 26.88 -18.40 9.21
C CYS A 288 26.45 -19.04 7.89
N TYR A 289 25.32 -19.76 7.82
CA TYR A 289 24.88 -20.39 6.58
C TYR A 289 24.56 -19.38 5.48
N LYS A 290 25.51 -19.22 4.54
CA LYS A 290 25.35 -18.50 3.29
C LYS A 290 25.71 -19.49 2.16
N PRO A 291 24.73 -19.96 1.36
CA PRO A 291 24.99 -20.97 0.33
C PRO A 291 25.69 -20.34 -0.88
N GLU A 292 26.61 -21.09 -1.52
CA GLU A 292 27.11 -20.73 -2.85
C GLU A 292 25.97 -20.72 -3.87
N THR A 293 25.89 -19.71 -4.73
CA THR A 293 24.79 -19.55 -5.69
C THR A 293 24.98 -20.37 -6.98
N ASP A 294 26.19 -20.90 -7.24
CA ASP A 294 26.57 -21.51 -8.53
C ASP A 294 27.07 -22.97 -8.42
N ASN A 295 26.53 -23.74 -7.47
CA ASN A 295 26.90 -25.15 -7.27
C ASN A 295 25.65 -26.03 -7.10
N PRO A 296 25.51 -27.18 -7.81
CA PRO A 296 24.39 -28.11 -7.64
C PRO A 296 24.28 -28.70 -6.22
N TYR A 297 25.34 -28.64 -5.41
CA TYR A 297 25.35 -28.95 -3.98
C TYR A 297 26.01 -27.81 -3.20
N PRO A 298 25.28 -26.72 -2.92
CA PRO A 298 25.87 -25.48 -2.42
C PRO A 298 26.46 -25.67 -1.01
N LEU A 299 27.78 -25.46 -0.89
CA LEU A 299 28.51 -25.45 0.38
C LEU A 299 28.32 -24.11 1.10
N CYS A 300 28.55 -24.09 2.40
CA CYS A 300 28.45 -22.90 3.25
C CYS A 300 29.72 -22.04 3.14
N VAL A 301 29.61 -20.80 2.65
CA VAL A 301 30.72 -19.81 2.59
C VAL A 301 30.84 -18.94 3.85
N GLY A 302 29.94 -19.08 4.82
CA GLY A 302 30.13 -18.54 6.18
C GLY A 302 30.07 -17.03 6.31
N ASN A 303 30.43 -16.59 7.52
CA ASN A 303 30.54 -15.18 7.91
C ASN A 303 31.92 -14.85 8.51
N GLY A 304 32.91 -15.76 8.36
CA GLY A 304 34.29 -15.54 8.84
C GLY A 304 34.53 -15.76 10.34
N THR A 305 33.53 -16.23 11.10
CA THR A 305 33.69 -16.54 12.53
C THR A 305 34.41 -17.87 12.77
N LYS A 306 35.03 -18.05 13.96
CA LYS A 306 35.71 -19.31 14.34
C LYS A 306 34.79 -20.54 14.24
N LYS A 307 33.50 -20.38 14.54
CA LYS A 307 32.49 -21.44 14.47
C LYS A 307 32.30 -22.00 13.05
N CYS A 308 32.52 -21.21 11.99
CA CYS A 308 32.37 -21.72 10.62
C CYS A 308 33.46 -22.72 10.21
N ARG A 309 34.65 -22.68 10.84
CA ARG A 309 35.74 -23.64 10.56
C ARG A 309 35.48 -25.03 11.11
N GLU A 310 34.49 -25.16 12.00
CA GLU A 310 34.04 -26.42 12.60
C GLU A 310 32.76 -26.94 11.91
N CYS A 311 32.25 -26.23 10.89
CA CYS A 311 31.05 -26.61 10.15
C CYS A 311 31.38 -27.69 9.12
N CYS A 312 30.64 -28.80 9.14
CA CYS A 312 30.75 -29.91 8.20
C CYS A 312 30.35 -29.57 6.75
N LEU A 313 29.85 -28.36 6.50
CA LEU A 313 29.47 -27.83 5.19
C LEU A 313 30.41 -26.70 4.72
N TRP A 314 31.53 -26.48 5.41
CA TRP A 314 32.50 -25.41 5.08
C TRP A 314 33.22 -25.66 3.75
N VAL A 315 33.27 -24.64 2.88
CA VAL A 315 33.89 -24.75 1.54
C VAL A 315 35.38 -25.13 1.58
N ASP A 316 36.12 -24.75 2.63
CA ASP A 316 37.55 -25.04 2.79
C ASP A 316 37.85 -26.11 3.85
N LEU A 317 36.90 -27.02 4.14
CA LEU A 317 37.17 -28.13 5.07
C LEU A 317 38.31 -29.01 4.49
N GLN A 318 39.54 -28.86 5.00
CA GLN A 318 40.60 -29.83 4.78
C GLN A 318 40.43 -30.95 5.80
N PRO A 319 39.96 -32.15 5.42
CA PRO A 319 39.96 -33.27 6.34
C PRO A 319 41.40 -33.55 6.74
N ASP A 320 41.67 -33.65 8.04
CA ASP A 320 42.97 -34.10 8.54
C ASP A 320 43.23 -35.50 7.96
N ILE A 321 44.18 -35.59 7.04
CA ILE A 321 44.66 -36.87 6.51
C ILE A 321 45.71 -37.35 7.50
N GLU A 322 45.32 -38.23 8.42
CA GLU A 322 46.24 -39.10 9.17
C GLU A 322 46.68 -40.32 8.35
#